data_AF-A0A651FGB7-F1
#
_entry.id   AF-A0A651FGB7-F1
#
_cell.length_a   1.000
_cell.length_b   1.000
_cell.length_c   1.000
_cell.angle_alpha   90.00
_cell.angle_beta   90.00
_cell.angle_gamma   90.00
#
_symmetry.space_group_name_H-M   'P 1'
#
loop_
_entity.id
_entity.type
_entity.pdbx_description
1 polymer ?
#
loop_
_entity_poly.entity_id
_entity_poly.type
_entity_poly.pdbx_seq_one_letter_code
_entity_poly.pdbx_strand_id
1 'polypeptide(L)'
;MADRLIVEVGADRYARYFQGSVRFEVSDGVLGVVVPSEFHKRWLERQFSEAVQVVARAELGDDAARVVWGVDPGVAEHASVNEAAVEAAAKSLRADAEGSAPTPPGALPP
;
A
#
# COMPACT_ATOMS: atom_id res chain seq x y z
N MET A 1 12.73 10.33 -2.86
CA MET A 1 11.73 9.33 -2.40
C MET A 1 10.69 8.91 -3.43
N ALA A 2 9.87 9.81 -4.00
CA ALA A 2 8.79 9.42 -4.94
C ALA A 2 9.28 8.55 -6.12
N ASP A 3 10.40 8.92 -6.74
CA ASP A 3 11.02 8.17 -7.84
C ASP A 3 11.38 6.71 -7.46
N ARG A 4 11.94 6.51 -6.27
CA ARG A 4 12.30 5.18 -5.75
C ARG A 4 11.09 4.31 -5.44
N LEU A 5 10.05 4.91 -4.86
CA LEU A 5 8.80 4.22 -4.61
C LEU A 5 8.12 3.83 -5.93
N ILE A 6 8.21 4.68 -6.97
CA ILE A 6 7.71 4.40 -8.32
C ILE A 6 8.45 3.21 -8.94
N VAL A 7 9.76 3.07 -8.74
CA VAL A 7 10.54 1.93 -9.24
C VAL A 7 10.13 0.63 -8.52
N GLU A 8 9.97 0.67 -7.20
CA GLU A 8 9.66 -0.52 -6.38
C GLU A 8 8.20 -0.99 -6.54
N VAL A 9 7.26 -0.04 -6.49
CA VAL A 9 5.81 -0.32 -6.54
C VAL A 9 5.30 -0.39 -7.99
N GLY A 10 5.98 0.30 -8.91
CA GLY A 10 5.56 0.53 -10.28
C GLY A 10 4.74 1.81 -10.43
N ALA A 11 4.97 2.53 -11.53
CA ALA A 11 4.35 3.83 -11.82
C ALA A 11 2.81 3.80 -11.81
N ASP A 12 2.19 2.74 -12.34
CA ASP A 12 0.72 2.60 -12.38
C ASP A 12 0.14 2.47 -10.96
N ARG A 13 0.75 1.62 -10.12
CA ARG A 13 0.34 1.44 -8.72
C ARG A 13 0.63 2.67 -7.87
N TYR A 14 1.76 3.34 -8.10
CA TYR A 14 2.08 4.59 -7.43
C TYR A 14 1.05 5.69 -7.75
N ALA A 15 0.73 5.88 -9.04
CA ALA A 15 -0.28 6.84 -9.46
C ALA A 15 -1.67 6.51 -8.92
N ARG A 16 -2.01 5.21 -8.82
CA ARG A 16 -3.33 4.75 -8.37
C ARG A 16 -3.52 4.71 -6.85
N TYR A 17 -2.46 4.55 -6.06
CA TYR A 17 -2.59 4.33 -4.61
C TYR A 17 -1.89 5.38 -3.76
N PHE A 18 -0.82 6.00 -4.27
CA PHE A 18 -0.01 6.94 -3.52
C PHE A 18 -0.21 8.39 -3.96
N GLN A 19 -0.35 8.63 -5.26
CA GLN A 19 -0.50 9.98 -5.81
C GLN A 19 -1.79 10.63 -5.31
N GLY A 20 -1.66 11.74 -4.59
CA GLY A 20 -2.78 12.56 -4.10
C GLY A 20 -3.53 12.00 -2.89
N SER A 21 -3.17 10.81 -2.37
CA SER A 21 -3.84 10.17 -1.23
C SER A 21 -2.92 9.80 -0.09
N VAL A 22 -1.60 9.87 -0.31
CA VAL A 22 -0.60 9.55 0.69
C VAL A 22 0.39 10.71 0.74
N ARG A 23 0.62 11.22 1.94
CA ARG A 23 1.64 12.24 2.19
C ARG A 23 2.81 11.59 2.91
N PHE A 24 3.99 11.73 2.32
CA PHE A 24 5.23 11.24 2.89
C PHE A 24 5.98 12.38 3.56
N GLU A 25 6.37 12.18 4.80
CA GLU A 25 7.10 13.15 5.60
C GLU A 25 8.33 12.47 6.20
N VAL A 26 9.53 12.89 5.82
CA VAL A 26 10.76 12.36 6.39
C VAL A 26 11.27 13.34 7.45
N SER A 27 11.37 12.89 8.69
CA SER A 27 11.87 13.70 9.81
C SER A 27 12.74 12.86 10.73
N ASP A 28 13.96 13.32 11.02
CA ASP A 28 14.86 12.73 12.03
C ASP A 28 15.09 11.21 11.85
N GLY A 29 15.30 10.75 10.61
CA GLY A 29 15.47 9.32 10.34
C GLY A 29 14.15 8.52 10.32
N VAL A 30 13.00 9.15 10.52
CA VAL A 30 11.69 8.51 10.51
C VAL A 30 10.94 8.86 9.23
N LEU A 31 10.42 7.84 8.55
CA LEU A 31 9.48 8.00 7.44
C LEU A 31 8.05 8.00 7.96
N GLY A 32 7.44 9.17 8.05
CA GLY A 32 6.01 9.37 8.23
C GLY A 32 5.23 9.11 6.94
N VAL A 33 4.23 8.24 7.01
CA VAL A 33 3.27 7.96 5.94
C VAL A 33 1.90 8.34 6.44
N VAL A 34 1.35 9.43 5.91
CA VAL A 34 0.07 9.99 6.33
C VAL A 34 -0.99 9.67 5.28
N VAL A 35 -2.09 9.08 5.71
CA VAL A 35 -3.19 8.65 4.84
C VAL A 35 -4.53 9.22 5.32
N PRO A 36 -5.55 9.31 4.45
CA PRO A 36 -6.84 9.91 4.80
C PRO A 36 -7.69 9.07 5.77
N SER A 37 -7.46 7.75 5.83
CA SER A 37 -8.30 6.82 6.60
C SER A 37 -7.52 5.64 7.16
N GLU A 38 -7.94 5.11 8.31
CA GLU A 38 -7.36 3.91 8.93
C GLU A 38 -7.49 2.67 8.05
N PHE A 39 -8.55 2.58 7.23
CA PHE A 39 -8.71 1.47 6.29
C PHE A 39 -7.61 1.49 5.23
N HIS A 40 -7.37 2.67 4.65
CA HIS A 40 -6.27 2.93 3.73
C HIS A 40 -4.93 2.60 4.35
N LYS A 41 -4.68 3.07 5.58
CA LYS A 41 -3.46 2.78 6.34
C LYS A 41 -3.23 1.28 6.41
N ARG A 42 -4.21 0.53 6.89
CA ARG A 42 -4.07 -0.90 7.15
C ARG A 42 -3.87 -1.70 5.87
N TRP A 43 -4.49 -1.28 4.77
CA TRP A 43 -4.27 -1.91 3.46
C TRP A 43 -2.88 -1.61 2.90
N LEU A 44 -2.47 -0.34 2.92
CA LEU A 44 -1.14 0.08 2.47
C LEU A 44 -0.03 -0.54 3.31
N GLU A 45 -0.22 -0.63 4.63
CA GLU A 45 0.70 -1.32 5.53
C GLU A 45 0.79 -2.80 5.15
N ARG A 46 -0.31 -3.50 4.88
CA ARG A 46 -0.24 -4.92 4.48
C ARG A 46 0.38 -5.15 3.10
N GLN A 47 0.10 -4.29 2.13
CA GLN A 47 0.57 -4.48 0.75
C GLN A 47 1.95 -3.89 0.49
N PHE A 48 2.26 -2.78 1.14
CA PHE A 48 3.43 -1.97 0.85
C PHE A 48 4.33 -1.76 2.06
N SER A 49 4.08 -2.35 3.24
CA SER A 49 5.02 -2.22 4.37
C SER A 49 6.43 -2.67 3.96
N GLU A 50 6.55 -3.80 3.24
CA GLU A 50 7.86 -4.29 2.79
C GLU A 50 8.52 -3.31 1.79
N ALA A 51 7.80 -2.88 0.76
CA ALA A 51 8.29 -1.93 -0.24
C ALA A 51 8.66 -0.57 0.39
N VAL A 52 7.81 -0.06 1.29
CA VAL A 52 8.03 1.20 2.01
C VAL A 52 9.22 1.07 2.94
N GLN A 53 9.42 -0.07 3.59
CA GLN A 53 10.57 -0.34 4.45
C GLN A 53 11.88 -0.44 3.66
N VAL A 54 11.87 -1.09 2.49
CA VAL A 54 13.02 -1.15 1.59
C VAL A 54 13.41 0.25 1.13
N VAL A 55 12.43 1.05 0.68
CA VAL A 55 12.68 2.44 0.27
C VAL A 55 13.11 3.31 1.44
N ALA A 56 12.53 3.12 2.63
CA ALA A 56 12.95 3.81 3.85
C ALA A 56 14.41 3.50 4.19
N ARG A 57 14.84 2.23 4.13
CA ARG A 57 16.25 1.84 4.33
C ARG A 57 17.18 2.43 3.26
N ALA A 58 16.73 2.46 2.02
CA ALA A 58 17.50 3.01 0.91
C ALA A 58 17.66 4.54 0.98
N GLU A 59 16.70 5.26 1.58
CA GLU A 59 16.72 6.72 1.72
C GLU A 59 17.31 7.19 3.06
N LEU A 60 17.03 6.49 4.16
CA LEU A 60 17.43 6.87 5.54
C LEU A 60 18.68 6.12 6.04
N GLY A 61 19.08 5.04 5.36
CA GLY A 61 20.14 4.14 5.79
C GLY A 61 19.60 2.91 6.53
N ASP A 62 20.32 1.79 6.43
CA ASP A 62 19.87 0.44 6.84
C ASP A 62 19.53 0.32 8.34
N ASP A 63 20.12 1.17 9.18
CA ASP A 63 20.03 1.14 10.65
C ASP A 63 18.99 2.12 11.24
N ALA A 64 18.54 3.13 10.47
CA ALA A 64 17.70 4.22 10.96
C ALA A 64 16.26 4.21 10.42
N ALA A 65 15.93 3.33 9.46
CA ALA A 65 14.65 3.35 8.78
C ALA A 65 13.46 2.95 9.67
N ARG A 66 12.89 3.93 10.37
CA ARG A 66 11.65 3.76 11.13
C ARG A 66 10.48 4.30 10.34
N VAL A 67 9.49 3.46 10.04
CA VAL A 67 8.28 3.88 9.34
C VAL A 67 7.16 4.13 10.34
N VAL A 68 6.51 5.29 10.29
CA VAL A 68 5.40 5.68 11.16
C VAL A 68 4.19 6.01 10.29
N TRP A 69 3.08 5.34 10.58
CA TRP A 69 1.85 5.50 9.80
C TRP A 69 0.84 6.37 10.55
N GLY A 70 0.56 7.55 10.01
CA GLY A 70 -0.42 8.51 10.51
C GLY A 70 -1.71 8.49 9.70
N VAL A 71 -2.81 8.90 10.33
CA VAL A 71 -4.09 9.13 9.65
C VAL A 71 -4.44 10.60 9.79
N ASP A 72 -4.59 11.29 8.67
CA ASP A 72 -4.98 12.70 8.62
C ASP A 72 -6.07 12.89 7.56
N PRO A 73 -7.31 13.26 7.96
CA PRO A 73 -8.43 13.43 7.05
C PRO A 73 -8.26 14.67 6.13
N GLY A 74 -7.30 15.55 6.40
CA GLY A 74 -6.98 16.70 5.55
C GLY A 74 -6.26 16.32 4.25
N VAL A 75 -5.75 15.09 4.13
CA VAL A 75 -5.13 14.54 2.91
C VAL A 75 -6.20 14.18 1.85
N ALA A 76 -7.49 14.29 2.18
CA ALA A 76 -8.58 13.70 1.42
C ALA A 76 -9.00 14.41 0.11
N GLU A 77 -8.49 15.62 -0.21
CA GLU A 77 -8.97 16.39 -1.39
C GLU A 77 -8.89 15.61 -2.72
N HIS A 78 -7.96 14.65 -2.84
CA HIS A 78 -7.85 13.75 -4.01
C HIS A 78 -8.07 12.27 -3.67
N ALA A 79 -8.40 11.94 -2.42
CA ALA A 79 -8.46 10.55 -1.95
C ALA A 79 -9.70 9.78 -2.36
N SER A 80 -10.83 10.45 -2.63
CA SER A 80 -12.11 9.77 -2.93
C SER A 80 -12.03 8.83 -4.14
N VAL A 81 -11.24 9.16 -5.16
CA VAL A 81 -11.04 8.29 -6.34
C VAL A 81 -10.14 7.10 -6.02
N ASN A 82 -9.13 7.30 -5.17
CA ASN A 82 -8.21 6.25 -4.75
C ASN A 82 -8.83 5.28 -3.75
N GLU A 83 -9.76 5.73 -2.90
CA GLU A 83 -10.39 4.86 -1.90
C GLU A 83 -11.12 3.70 -2.56
N ALA A 84 -11.91 3.97 -3.60
CA ALA A 84 -12.55 2.94 -4.40
C ALA A 84 -11.54 1.98 -5.05
N ALA A 85 -10.39 2.47 -5.49
CA ALA A 85 -9.33 1.65 -6.09
C ALA A 85 -8.64 0.76 -5.03
N VAL A 86 -8.41 1.29 -3.83
CA VAL A 86 -7.85 0.55 -2.69
C VAL A 86 -8.83 -0.49 -2.19
N GLU A 87 -10.10 -0.16 -2.07
CA GLU A 87 -11.16 -1.11 -1.72
C GLU A 87 -11.28 -2.23 -2.76
N ALA A 88 -11.24 -1.89 -4.05
CA ALA A 88 -11.25 -2.87 -5.12
C ALA A 88 -10.02 -3.80 -5.05
N ALA A 89 -8.83 -3.25 -4.82
CA ALA A 89 -7.60 -4.04 -4.71
C ALA A 89 -7.58 -4.90 -3.42
N ALA A 90 -8.06 -4.36 -2.30
CA ALA A 90 -8.25 -5.10 -1.05
C ALA A 90 -9.24 -6.25 -1.23
N LYS A 91 -10.33 -6.02 -1.99
CA LYS A 91 -11.33 -7.03 -2.34
C LYS A 91 -10.77 -8.12 -3.26
N SER A 92 -9.90 -7.77 -4.20
CA SER A 92 -9.21 -8.76 -5.03
C SER A 92 -8.24 -9.61 -4.20
N LEU A 93 -7.49 -9.02 -3.27
CA LEU A 93 -6.55 -9.75 -2.43
C LEU A 93 -7.23 -10.77 -1.49
N ARG A 94 -8.40 -10.41 -0.91
CA ARG A 94 -9.17 -11.38 -0.11
C ARG A 94 -9.77 -12.50 -0.97
N ALA A 95 -10.19 -12.20 -2.21
CA ALA A 95 -10.72 -13.19 -3.12
C ALA A 95 -9.65 -14.22 -3.55
N ASP A 96 -8.39 -13.79 -3.69
CA ASP A 96 -7.26 -14.69 -3.95
C ASP A 96 -6.94 -15.60 -2.75
N ALA A 97 -7.01 -15.07 -1.53
CA ALA A 97 -6.80 -15.85 -0.31
C ALA A 97 -7.93 -16.88 -0.06
N GLU A 98 -9.17 -16.56 -0.45
CA GLU A 98 -10.32 -17.48 -0.38
C GLU A 98 -10.45 -18.40 -1.62
N GLY A 99 -9.70 -18.13 -2.70
CA GLY A 99 -9.68 -18.91 -3.93
C GLY A 99 -8.76 -20.13 -3.91
N SER A 100 -7.87 -20.25 -2.91
CA SER A 100 -7.06 -21.46 -2.69
C SER A 100 -7.81 -22.50 -1.84
N ALA A 101 -8.97 -22.94 -2.31
CA ALA A 101 -9.39 -24.31 -2.06
C ALA A 101 -9.07 -25.11 -3.34
N PRO A 102 -8.12 -26.07 -3.32
CA PRO A 102 -7.85 -26.87 -4.50
C PRO A 102 -9.14 -27.60 -4.89
N THR A 103 -9.67 -27.29 -6.06
CA THR A 103 -10.72 -28.11 -6.66
C THR A 103 -10.12 -29.50 -6.87
N PRO A 104 -10.63 -30.58 -6.25
CA PRO A 104 -10.18 -31.91 -6.61
C PRO A 104 -10.48 -32.14 -8.09
N PRO A 105 -9.50 -32.59 -8.90
CA PRO A 105 -9.71 -32.81 -10.32
C PRO A 105 -10.62 -34.02 -10.53
N GLY A 106 -11.77 -33.78 -11.15
CA GLY A 106 -12.48 -34.78 -11.95
C GLY A 106 -13.34 -35.79 -11.18
N ALA A 107 -14.66 -35.62 -11.29
CA ALA A 107 -15.57 -36.71 -11.66
C ALA A 107 -16.83 -36.10 -12.30
N LEU A 108 -16.82 -36.02 -13.64
CA LEU A 108 -18.02 -35.78 -14.43
C LEU A 108 -18.94 -37.02 -14.38
N PRO A 109 -20.28 -36.86 -14.46
CA PRO A 109 -21.24 -37.94 -14.42
C PRO A 109 -21.36 -38.68 -15.76
N PRO A 110 -21.72 -39.97 -15.74
CA PRO A 110 -22.74 -40.50 -16.65
C PRO A 110 -23.97 -41.06 -15.92
#